data_AF-A0A2N3N4H8-F1
#
_entry.id   AF-A0A2N3N4H8-F1
#
_cell.length_a   1.000
_cell.length_b   1.000
_cell.length_c   1.000
_cell.angle_alpha   90.00
_cell.angle_beta   90.00
_cell.angle_gamma   90.00
#
_symmetry.space_group_name_H-M   'P 1'
#
loop_
_entity.id
_entity.type
_entity.pdbx_description
1 polymer ?
#
loop_
_entity_poly.entity_id
_entity_poly.type
_entity_poly.pdbx_seq_one_letter_code
_entity_poly.pdbx_strand_id
1 'polypeptide(L)'
;MAFNTTLQSIRSLLRTPLSKRSKSFSTNQTVVSAESDAVLAVAPMPVAAAPNGISESGKEVVVTTTTTSISVSESSTTPAFELAEDVCVAKGVMVNGEDEGEAVHDLPRVCAALDEKITRLLEEEPADETMKGLQERVRQSMDIIAEALRRYKYVATSRKNYDSFSHLKSMSSSPTRLFAILLSYGFSIADPVLLANPTRPEELSMSYNGGKDCLVLLILLLAGLHRHSKNSDDPPAPPPETLQSIYIIPPHPFPEVDEFVARSSKTYSLNLTRSTLPMRPALSAYLAANPAIRAVFVGTRRTDPHGATLTSFDETDGDWPRFMRIHPVLDWHYTEIWALLRALDIEYCKLYDMGYTSLGGTTDTLPNPALKSSDGGFKPAYELVADDEERLGRE
;
A
#
# COMPACT_ATOMS: atom_id res chain seq x y z
N MET A 1 13.23 12.57 46.08
CA MET A 1 12.43 13.67 46.66
C MET A 1 12.52 14.86 45.70
N ALA A 2 11.47 15.63 45.39
CA ALA A 2 10.04 15.35 45.46
C ALA A 2 9.33 16.27 44.45
N PHE A 3 8.68 15.69 43.42
CA PHE A 3 7.90 16.45 42.44
C PHE A 3 6.48 16.64 42.97
N ASN A 4 6.15 17.81 43.56
CA ASN A 4 4.77 18.08 43.99
C ASN A 4 4.41 19.57 44.13
N THR A 5 4.56 20.36 43.06
CA THR A 5 4.00 21.73 42.98
C THR A 5 3.70 22.12 41.53
N THR A 6 2.46 21.90 41.05
CA THR A 6 1.72 22.71 40.05
C THR A 6 0.30 22.13 39.93
N LEU A 7 -0.62 22.51 40.82
CA LEU A 7 -2.01 22.02 40.76
C LEU A 7 -3.05 22.91 41.48
N GLN A 8 -2.97 24.25 41.32
CA GLN A 8 -3.89 25.14 42.06
C GLN A 8 -4.41 26.42 41.36
N SER A 9 -4.04 26.74 40.11
CA SER A 9 -4.32 28.08 39.52
C SER A 9 -5.17 28.14 38.25
N ILE A 10 -5.76 27.04 37.77
CA ILE A 10 -6.67 27.07 36.60
C ILE A 10 -8.01 26.39 36.94
N ARG A 11 -8.90 27.12 37.63
CA ARG A 11 -10.29 26.66 37.89
C ARG A 11 -11.34 27.77 38.02
N SER A 12 -11.03 28.98 37.54
CA SER A 12 -11.82 30.21 37.80
C SER A 12 -12.39 30.91 36.54
N LEU A 13 -12.21 30.35 35.34
CA LEU A 13 -12.56 31.03 34.05
C LEU A 13 -13.73 30.40 33.26
N LEU A 14 -14.66 29.73 33.95
CA LEU A 14 -15.94 29.27 33.36
C LEU A 14 -17.13 29.62 34.27
N ARG A 15 -17.65 30.87 34.16
CA ARG A 15 -19.02 31.29 34.55
C ARG A 15 -19.25 32.79 34.30
N THR A 16 -19.88 33.15 33.19
CA THR A 16 -20.67 34.40 33.02
C THR A 16 -21.79 34.16 31.98
N PRO A 17 -22.95 34.86 32.05
CA PRO A 17 -24.18 34.35 31.46
C PRO A 17 -24.66 35.05 30.18
N LEU A 18 -25.68 34.45 29.56
CA LEU A 18 -26.44 34.94 28.40
C LEU A 18 -27.01 36.35 28.57
N SER A 19 -27.00 37.13 27.49
CA SER A 19 -27.74 38.38 27.35
C SER A 19 -28.51 38.41 26.02
N LYS A 20 -29.72 38.99 26.02
CA LYS A 20 -30.66 38.96 24.89
C LYS A 20 -30.47 40.16 23.98
N ARG A 21 -30.55 39.96 22.66
CA ARG A 21 -30.97 41.02 21.73
C ARG A 21 -31.75 40.45 20.54
N SER A 22 -32.97 40.94 20.35
CA SER A 22 -33.84 40.59 19.23
C SER A 22 -33.79 41.65 18.14
N LYS A 23 -33.97 41.22 16.89
CA LYS A 23 -34.55 41.98 15.76
C LYS A 23 -35.05 40.99 14.70
N SER A 24 -35.84 41.46 13.74
CA SER A 24 -36.81 40.66 12.99
C SER A 24 -36.81 40.92 11.47
N PHE A 25 -37.58 40.10 10.74
CA PHE A 25 -37.77 40.06 9.28
C PHE A 25 -36.56 39.54 8.46
N SER A 26 -36.76 38.93 7.29
CA SER A 26 -38.02 38.69 6.54
C SER A 26 -38.17 37.25 6.04
N THR A 27 -39.41 36.79 5.87
CA THR A 27 -39.78 35.56 5.18
C THR A 27 -39.57 35.68 3.66
N ASN A 28 -39.28 34.55 3.01
CA ASN A 28 -39.95 34.17 1.76
C ASN A 28 -39.99 32.64 1.64
N GLN A 29 -41.11 32.10 1.18
CA GLN A 29 -41.31 30.66 0.93
C GLN A 29 -41.27 30.39 -0.58
N THR A 30 -40.85 29.18 -0.95
CA THR A 30 -41.33 28.55 -2.20
C THR A 30 -41.57 27.05 -1.97
N VAL A 31 -42.66 26.54 -2.54
CA VAL A 31 -43.11 25.13 -2.59
C VAL A 31 -43.09 24.78 -4.10
N VAL A 32 -42.75 23.58 -4.61
CA VAL A 32 -43.24 22.19 -4.44
C VAL A 32 -42.05 21.26 -4.85
N SER A 33 -41.93 19.95 -4.60
CA SER A 33 -42.89 18.85 -4.38
C SER A 33 -42.33 17.72 -3.48
N ALA A 34 -42.95 16.54 -3.52
CA ALA A 34 -42.48 15.26 -2.98
C ALA A 34 -42.51 14.16 -4.07
N GLU A 35 -42.12 12.93 -3.71
CA GLU A 35 -42.04 11.71 -4.54
C GLU A 35 -40.88 11.73 -5.58
N SER A 36 -40.27 10.60 -5.95
CA SER A 36 -40.59 9.18 -5.67
C SER A 36 -39.37 8.36 -5.21
N ASP A 37 -39.59 7.13 -4.75
CA ASP A 37 -38.52 6.13 -4.55
C ASP A 37 -37.71 5.90 -5.84
N ALA A 38 -36.40 5.74 -5.69
CA ALA A 38 -35.48 5.29 -6.74
C ALA A 38 -34.45 4.33 -6.14
N VAL A 39 -34.47 3.07 -6.59
CA VAL A 39 -33.51 2.05 -6.14
C VAL A 39 -32.11 2.42 -6.65
N LEU A 40 -31.14 2.53 -5.74
CA LEU A 40 -29.80 3.04 -6.04
C LEU A 40 -28.93 1.99 -6.76
N ALA A 41 -29.16 1.81 -8.06
CA ALA A 41 -28.30 1.01 -8.93
C ALA A 41 -27.03 1.81 -9.31
N VAL A 42 -25.91 1.53 -8.65
CA VAL A 42 -24.59 2.08 -8.99
C VAL A 42 -23.95 1.22 -10.10
N ALA A 43 -23.25 1.88 -11.05
CA ALA A 43 -22.85 1.28 -12.32
C ALA A 43 -21.66 0.28 -12.20
N PRO A 44 -21.63 -0.79 -13.03
CA PRO A 44 -20.52 -1.73 -13.07
C PRO A 44 -19.28 -1.15 -13.76
N MET A 45 -18.09 -1.61 -13.36
CA MET A 45 -16.83 -1.29 -14.05
C MET A 45 -16.71 -2.04 -15.40
N PRO A 46 -16.13 -1.41 -16.45
CA PRO A 46 -15.89 -2.07 -17.73
C PRO A 46 -14.72 -3.06 -17.67
N VAL A 47 -14.80 -4.09 -18.50
CA VAL A 47 -13.75 -5.12 -18.69
C VAL A 47 -12.88 -4.73 -19.89
N ALA A 48 -11.55 -4.91 -19.78
CA ALA A 48 -10.65 -4.74 -20.92
C ALA A 48 -11.01 -5.71 -22.05
N ALA A 49 -11.27 -5.18 -23.25
CA ALA A 49 -11.89 -5.95 -24.33
C ALA A 49 -10.91 -6.94 -25.00
N ALA A 50 -11.32 -8.21 -25.11
CA ALA A 50 -10.67 -9.17 -25.99
C ALA A 50 -11.25 -9.06 -27.43
N PRO A 51 -10.42 -8.99 -28.49
CA PRO A 51 -10.90 -8.91 -29.86
C PRO A 51 -11.37 -10.27 -30.37
N ASN A 52 -12.48 -10.31 -31.13
CA ASN A 52 -13.00 -11.56 -31.68
C ASN A 52 -13.67 -11.39 -33.07
N GLY A 53 -12.84 -11.31 -34.12
CA GLY A 53 -13.14 -11.67 -35.52
C GLY A 53 -14.08 -10.80 -36.36
N ILE A 54 -13.90 -10.84 -37.69
CA ILE A 54 -14.95 -11.21 -38.69
C ILE A 54 -14.34 -11.40 -40.10
N SER A 55 -14.89 -12.38 -40.81
CA SER A 55 -14.75 -12.84 -42.22
C SER A 55 -13.77 -12.19 -43.22
N GLU A 56 -12.99 -13.06 -43.86
CA GLU A 56 -12.90 -13.31 -45.32
C GLU A 56 -13.03 -12.14 -46.33
N SER A 57 -12.00 -11.99 -47.18
CA SER A 57 -12.22 -12.06 -48.63
C SER A 57 -11.02 -12.69 -49.33
N GLY A 58 -11.25 -13.65 -50.22
CA GLY A 58 -10.19 -14.44 -50.84
C GLY A 58 -9.58 -13.80 -52.09
N LYS A 59 -8.28 -14.02 -52.32
CA LYS A 59 -7.65 -13.92 -53.64
C LYS A 59 -6.56 -14.97 -53.82
N GLU A 60 -6.76 -15.80 -54.83
CA GLU A 60 -5.87 -16.87 -55.26
C GLU A 60 -4.70 -16.31 -56.09
N VAL A 61 -3.47 -16.67 -55.74
CA VAL A 61 -2.29 -16.56 -56.62
C VAL A 61 -1.42 -17.80 -56.40
N VAL A 62 -0.96 -18.38 -57.51
CA VAL A 62 -0.20 -19.66 -57.60
C VAL A 62 1.31 -19.37 -57.71
N VAL A 63 2.16 -20.40 -57.83
CA VAL A 63 3.58 -20.37 -58.28
C VAL A 63 4.61 -20.07 -57.15
N THR A 64 5.69 -20.83 -56.95
CA THR A 64 6.07 -22.20 -57.40
C THR A 64 7.28 -22.70 -56.58
N THR A 65 7.40 -24.02 -56.37
CA THR A 65 8.58 -24.66 -55.77
C THR A 65 9.85 -24.52 -56.64
N THR A 66 10.95 -24.02 -56.08
CA THR A 66 12.27 -24.07 -56.74
C THR A 66 13.34 -24.59 -55.77
N THR A 67 13.90 -25.75 -56.09
CA THR A 67 15.02 -26.35 -55.35
C THR A 67 16.35 -25.90 -55.97
N THR A 68 17.26 -25.37 -55.16
CA THR A 68 18.66 -25.11 -55.58
C THR A 68 19.63 -25.62 -54.52
N SER A 69 20.51 -26.53 -54.91
CA SER A 69 21.59 -27.07 -54.08
C SER A 69 22.96 -26.55 -54.57
N ILE A 70 23.90 -26.32 -53.65
CA ILE A 70 25.37 -26.31 -53.86
C ILE A 70 26.06 -26.43 -52.48
N SER A 71 27.37 -26.69 -52.43
CA SER A 71 27.94 -27.68 -51.50
C SER A 71 29.32 -27.34 -50.90
N VAL A 72 29.56 -27.80 -49.65
CA VAL A 72 30.89 -28.05 -49.01
C VAL A 72 31.70 -26.76 -48.70
N SER A 73 32.51 -26.61 -47.62
CA SER A 73 33.06 -27.46 -46.52
C SER A 73 32.80 -26.79 -45.13
N GLU A 74 33.25 -27.19 -43.91
CA GLU A 74 34.47 -27.86 -43.41
C GLU A 74 34.29 -28.72 -42.12
N SER A 75 35.41 -29.29 -41.66
CA SER A 75 35.73 -30.11 -40.47
C SER A 75 34.85 -30.10 -39.19
N SER A 76 34.33 -31.28 -38.87
CA SER A 76 34.46 -32.00 -37.59
C SER A 76 34.85 -31.28 -36.28
N THR A 77 33.95 -31.31 -35.30
CA THR A 77 34.11 -32.15 -34.07
C THR A 77 32.76 -32.54 -33.45
N THR A 78 32.73 -33.69 -32.77
CA THR A 78 31.59 -34.28 -32.03
C THR A 78 31.98 -34.41 -30.53
N PRO A 79 31.08 -34.76 -29.56
CA PRO A 79 29.78 -35.41 -29.73
C PRO A 79 28.60 -34.95 -28.83
N ALA A 80 27.46 -35.63 -29.01
CA ALA A 80 26.43 -35.93 -28.03
C ALA A 80 25.65 -34.76 -27.39
N PHE A 81 24.56 -34.38 -28.06
CA PHE A 81 23.33 -33.93 -27.40
C PHE A 81 22.28 -35.01 -27.66
N GLU A 82 21.70 -35.60 -26.61
CA GLU A 82 20.75 -36.71 -26.69
C GLU A 82 19.36 -36.25 -26.23
N LEU A 83 18.30 -36.63 -26.96
CA LEU A 83 16.93 -36.12 -26.79
C LEU A 83 15.93 -37.28 -26.60
N ALA A 84 15.26 -37.31 -25.45
CA ALA A 84 13.97 -37.96 -25.13
C ALA A 84 13.77 -37.97 -23.60
N GLU A 85 12.58 -37.86 -23.00
CA GLU A 85 11.30 -37.27 -23.43
C GLU A 85 10.42 -37.04 -22.16
N ASP A 86 9.28 -36.35 -22.32
CA ASP A 86 8.12 -36.29 -21.40
C ASP A 86 8.23 -35.87 -19.90
N VAL A 87 7.90 -34.58 -19.70
CA VAL A 87 6.76 -34.08 -18.89
C VAL A 87 6.50 -34.67 -17.48
N CYS A 88 6.61 -33.79 -16.48
CA CYS A 88 5.65 -33.73 -15.36
C CYS A 88 5.42 -32.28 -14.89
N VAL A 89 4.22 -31.98 -14.38
CA VAL A 89 3.75 -30.61 -14.12
C VAL A 89 4.39 -29.99 -12.88
N ALA A 90 5.05 -28.84 -13.02
CA ALA A 90 5.57 -28.05 -11.91
C ALA A 90 4.47 -27.24 -11.21
N LYS A 91 4.42 -27.31 -9.88
CA LYS A 91 3.66 -26.35 -9.06
C LYS A 91 4.43 -25.04 -8.94
N GLY A 92 3.73 -23.92 -8.83
CA GLY A 92 4.35 -22.61 -8.61
C GLY A 92 5.18 -22.59 -7.31
N VAL A 93 6.39 -22.05 -7.39
CA VAL A 93 7.36 -21.97 -6.28
C VAL A 93 7.43 -20.52 -5.79
N MET A 94 7.27 -20.33 -4.48
CA MET A 94 7.64 -19.08 -3.80
C MET A 94 9.16 -19.05 -3.66
N VAL A 95 9.84 -18.10 -4.30
CA VAL A 95 11.30 -17.97 -4.25
C VAL A 95 11.67 -16.85 -3.28
N ASN A 96 12.32 -17.22 -2.18
CA ASN A 96 13.04 -16.28 -1.32
C ASN A 96 14.51 -16.29 -1.77
N GLY A 97 15.07 -15.12 -2.08
CA GLY A 97 16.49 -14.98 -2.43
C GLY A 97 17.40 -15.05 -1.22
N GLU A 98 18.63 -15.53 -1.42
CA GLU A 98 19.64 -15.68 -0.36
C GLU A 98 20.41 -14.37 -0.09
N ASP A 99 21.39 -14.45 0.81
CA ASP A 99 21.82 -13.37 1.70
C ASP A 99 22.94 -12.48 1.15
N GLU A 100 22.81 -11.17 1.39
CA GLU A 100 23.88 -10.17 1.24
C GLU A 100 23.79 -9.14 2.38
N GLY A 101 24.72 -9.25 3.32
CA GLY A 101 25.10 -8.19 4.27
C GLY A 101 23.96 -7.68 5.14
N GLU A 102 23.59 -8.45 6.16
CA GLU A 102 22.51 -8.16 7.14
C GLU A 102 22.57 -6.74 7.71
N ALA A 103 21.88 -5.81 7.05
CA ALA A 103 21.57 -4.50 7.59
C ALA A 103 20.55 -4.69 8.72
N VAL A 104 20.80 -4.10 9.89
CA VAL A 104 19.92 -4.29 11.06
C VAL A 104 18.55 -3.66 10.77
N HIS A 105 17.57 -4.52 10.43
CA HIS A 105 16.19 -4.17 10.07
C HIS A 105 15.39 -3.72 11.31
N ASP A 106 15.72 -2.52 11.79
CA ASP A 106 15.11 -1.86 12.95
C ASP A 106 13.94 -0.96 12.49
N LEU A 107 12.80 -1.59 12.17
CA LEU A 107 11.57 -0.89 11.82
C LEU A 107 11.16 0.18 12.85
N PRO A 108 11.27 -0.03 14.19
CA PRO A 108 10.98 1.00 15.18
C PRO A 108 11.86 2.25 15.02
N ARG A 109 13.16 2.09 14.75
CA ARG A 109 14.07 3.20 14.44
C ARG A 109 13.75 3.89 13.12
N VAL A 110 13.34 3.14 12.08
CA VAL A 110 12.88 3.72 10.81
C VAL A 110 11.63 4.59 11.04
N CYS A 111 10.62 4.06 11.75
CA CYS A 111 9.42 4.80 12.13
C CYS A 111 9.76 6.06 12.94
N ALA A 112 10.72 5.96 13.86
CA ALA A 112 11.17 7.09 14.67
C ALA A 112 11.87 8.20 13.87
N ALA A 113 12.75 7.84 12.93
CA ALA A 113 13.43 8.80 12.06
C ALA A 113 12.47 9.48 11.08
N LEU A 114 11.45 8.77 10.59
CA LEU A 114 10.42 9.34 9.72
C LEU A 114 9.44 10.24 10.48
N ASP A 115 9.06 9.89 11.72
CA ASP A 115 8.32 10.79 12.62
C ASP A 115 9.11 12.07 12.93
N GLU A 116 10.42 11.98 13.17
CA GLU A 116 11.25 13.18 13.36
C GLU A 116 11.28 14.06 12.11
N LYS A 117 11.50 13.47 10.92
CA LYS A 117 11.43 14.17 9.63
C LYS A 117 10.07 14.88 9.43
N ILE A 118 8.95 14.18 9.64
CA ILE A 118 7.59 14.73 9.54
C ILE A 118 7.31 15.80 10.60
N THR A 119 7.85 15.65 11.82
CA THR A 119 7.65 16.63 12.90
C THR A 119 8.31 17.96 12.55
N ARG A 120 9.58 17.95 12.10
CA ARG A 120 10.28 19.17 11.66
C ARG A 120 9.54 19.88 10.53
N LEU A 121 9.08 19.14 9.50
CA LEU A 121 8.29 19.68 8.39
C LEU A 121 6.99 20.37 8.84
N LEU A 122 6.36 19.88 9.91
CA LEU A 122 5.10 20.42 10.46
C LEU A 122 5.30 21.58 11.44
N GLU A 123 6.52 21.76 11.96
CA GLU A 123 6.93 22.84 12.88
C GLU A 123 7.58 24.03 12.14
N GLU A 124 8.05 23.84 10.90
CA GLU A 124 8.62 24.88 10.05
C GLU A 124 7.58 25.94 9.64
N GLU A 125 7.98 27.22 9.60
CA GLU A 125 7.12 28.31 9.11
C GLU A 125 6.99 28.19 7.57
N PRO A 126 5.79 28.03 7.02
CA PRO A 126 5.63 27.70 5.61
C PRO A 126 6.03 28.89 4.71
N ALA A 127 7.08 28.70 3.92
CA ALA A 127 7.64 29.73 3.05
C ALA A 127 6.68 30.24 1.95
N ASP A 128 5.70 29.41 1.55
CA ASP A 128 4.64 29.77 0.60
C ASP A 128 3.34 28.98 0.87
N GLU A 129 2.31 29.27 0.07
CA GLU A 129 1.02 28.56 0.13
C GLU A 129 1.11 27.08 -0.27
N THR A 130 2.14 26.68 -1.03
CA THR A 130 2.38 25.27 -1.42
C THR A 130 2.84 24.46 -0.21
N MET A 131 3.82 24.97 0.54
CA MET A 131 4.30 24.35 1.78
C MET A 131 3.20 24.32 2.84
N LYS A 132 2.40 25.39 2.94
CA LYS A 132 1.23 25.46 3.82
C LYS A 132 0.14 24.44 3.45
N GLY A 133 -0.12 24.24 2.14
CA GLY A 133 -0.99 23.20 1.62
C GLY A 133 -0.49 21.80 1.98
N LEU A 134 0.78 21.51 1.67
CA LEU A 134 1.46 20.27 2.01
C LEU A 134 1.36 19.93 3.50
N GLN A 135 1.71 20.87 4.39
CA GLN A 135 1.61 20.64 5.83
C GLN A 135 0.17 20.29 6.26
N GLU A 136 -0.84 20.90 5.63
CA GLU A 136 -2.24 20.58 5.91
C GLU A 136 -2.64 19.20 5.36
N ARG A 137 -2.17 18.80 4.17
CA ARG A 137 -2.35 17.42 3.66
C ARG A 137 -1.76 16.40 4.63
N VAL A 138 -0.53 16.65 5.10
CA VAL A 138 0.17 15.79 6.07
C VAL A 138 -0.63 15.65 7.36
N ARG A 139 -1.15 16.75 7.94
CA ARG A 139 -1.98 16.69 9.15
C ARG A 139 -3.23 15.82 8.93
N GLN A 140 -3.97 16.05 7.85
CA GLN A 140 -5.19 15.30 7.54
C GLN A 140 -4.93 13.80 7.28
N SER A 141 -3.85 13.46 6.57
CA SER A 141 -3.44 12.05 6.39
C SER A 141 -3.07 11.38 7.71
N MET A 142 -2.35 12.09 8.59
CA MET A 142 -1.95 11.55 9.89
C MET A 142 -3.14 11.33 10.83
N ASP A 143 -4.20 12.14 10.74
CA ASP A 143 -5.45 11.92 11.48
C ASP A 143 -6.20 10.66 10.97
N ILE A 144 -6.26 10.45 9.65
CA ILE A 144 -6.84 9.22 9.05
C ILE A 144 -6.05 7.98 9.49
N ILE A 145 -4.72 8.06 9.51
CA ILE A 145 -3.83 6.98 9.98
C ILE A 145 -4.04 6.73 11.49
N ALA A 146 -4.15 7.78 12.31
CA ALA A 146 -4.39 7.65 13.75
C ALA A 146 -5.77 7.05 14.07
N GLU A 147 -6.81 7.37 13.28
CA GLU A 147 -8.12 6.72 13.34
C GLU A 147 -8.04 5.24 12.95
N ALA A 148 -7.33 4.90 11.86
CA ALA A 148 -7.13 3.53 11.43
C ALA A 148 -6.40 2.68 12.48
N LEU A 149 -5.32 3.20 13.07
CA LEU A 149 -4.55 2.52 14.13
C LEU A 149 -5.35 2.35 15.44
N ARG A 150 -6.38 3.17 15.68
CA ARG A 150 -7.34 2.95 16.78
C ARG A 150 -8.46 1.97 16.45
N ARG A 151 -8.87 1.85 15.17
CA ARG A 151 -9.94 0.93 14.72
C ARG A 151 -9.46 -0.52 14.59
N TYR A 152 -8.24 -0.71 14.09
CA TYR A 152 -7.70 -2.00 13.70
C TYR A 152 -6.51 -2.35 14.59
N LYS A 153 -6.55 -3.52 15.19
CA LYS A 153 -5.65 -3.91 16.28
C LYS A 153 -4.20 -4.06 15.83
N TYR A 154 -3.42 -3.05 16.18
CA TYR A 154 -1.97 -3.13 16.36
C TYR A 154 -1.67 -3.72 17.74
N VAL A 155 -1.89 -5.03 17.91
CA VAL A 155 -1.66 -5.73 19.20
C VAL A 155 -0.55 -6.75 19.04
N ALA A 156 0.66 -6.38 19.46
CA ALA A 156 1.64 -7.40 19.81
C ALA A 156 1.21 -8.03 21.15
N THR A 157 1.04 -9.35 21.15
CA THR A 157 0.50 -10.08 22.31
C THR A 157 1.39 -9.92 23.53
N SER A 158 0.78 -9.63 24.69
CA SER A 158 1.55 -9.45 25.93
C SER A 158 2.35 -10.72 26.29
N ARG A 159 3.68 -10.57 26.39
CA ARG A 159 4.63 -11.65 26.73
C ARG A 159 4.25 -12.41 28.01
N LYS A 160 3.56 -11.73 28.94
CA LYS A 160 3.02 -12.28 30.20
C LYS A 160 2.21 -13.57 30.03
N ASN A 161 1.48 -13.73 28.92
CA ASN A 161 0.78 -14.99 28.65
C ASN A 161 1.78 -16.10 28.30
N TYR A 162 2.70 -15.86 27.38
CA TYR A 162 3.70 -16.85 26.96
C TYR A 162 4.62 -17.29 28.10
N ASP A 163 5.09 -16.35 28.92
CA ASP A 163 5.94 -16.65 30.08
C ASP A 163 5.19 -17.50 31.12
N SER A 164 3.89 -17.31 31.29
CA SER A 164 3.02 -18.16 32.14
C SER A 164 2.87 -19.59 31.59
N PHE A 165 3.02 -19.81 30.29
CA PHE A 165 3.00 -21.13 29.65
C PHE A 165 4.37 -21.82 29.55
N SER A 166 5.47 -21.13 29.88
CA SER A 166 6.83 -21.72 29.89
C SER A 166 6.91 -22.97 30.79
N HIS A 167 6.39 -22.88 32.02
CA HIS A 167 6.30 -24.00 32.95
C HIS A 167 5.40 -25.13 32.43
N LEU A 168 4.31 -24.83 31.71
CA LEU A 168 3.41 -25.84 31.16
C LEU A 168 4.05 -26.61 29.99
N LYS A 169 4.91 -25.98 29.18
CA LYS A 169 5.76 -26.69 28.21
C LYS A 169 6.74 -27.66 28.89
N SER A 170 7.21 -27.38 30.11
CA SER A 170 8.05 -28.33 30.89
C SER A 170 7.28 -29.50 31.52
N MET A 171 5.93 -29.46 31.53
CA MET A 171 5.10 -30.52 32.15
C MET A 171 4.74 -31.67 31.21
N SER A 172 4.88 -31.53 29.89
CA SER A 172 4.80 -32.68 28.98
C SER A 172 5.43 -32.44 27.60
N SER A 173 6.19 -33.41 27.11
CA SER A 173 6.63 -33.53 25.72
C SER A 173 5.54 -34.05 24.76
N SER A 174 4.32 -34.33 25.25
CA SER A 174 3.20 -34.80 24.43
C SER A 174 2.26 -33.65 24.06
N PRO A 175 2.11 -33.30 22.75
CA PRO A 175 1.20 -32.24 22.31
C PRO A 175 -0.24 -32.47 22.77
N THR A 176 -0.72 -33.71 22.68
CA THR A 176 -2.06 -34.14 23.12
C THR A 176 -2.32 -33.90 24.61
N ARG A 177 -1.26 -33.92 25.43
CA ARG A 177 -1.36 -33.68 26.87
C ARG A 177 -1.38 -32.20 27.23
N LEU A 178 -0.62 -31.35 26.53
CA LEU A 178 -0.79 -29.88 26.61
C LEU A 178 -2.19 -29.46 26.17
N PHE A 179 -2.68 -30.02 25.05
CA PHE A 179 -4.01 -29.76 24.50
C PHE A 179 -5.14 -30.03 25.52
N ALA A 180 -5.10 -31.20 26.19
CA ALA A 180 -6.08 -31.53 27.23
C ALA A 180 -6.02 -30.56 28.44
N ILE A 181 -4.83 -30.08 28.81
CA ILE A 181 -4.68 -29.10 29.89
C ILE A 181 -5.28 -27.75 29.48
N LEU A 182 -4.99 -27.23 28.29
CA LEU A 182 -5.52 -25.95 27.81
C LEU A 182 -7.05 -25.92 27.78
N LEU A 183 -7.69 -27.00 27.31
CA LEU A 183 -9.15 -27.14 27.34
C LEU A 183 -9.71 -27.18 28.77
N SER A 184 -9.00 -27.81 29.72
CA SER A 184 -9.44 -27.88 31.13
C SER A 184 -9.44 -26.51 31.85
N TYR A 185 -8.69 -25.53 31.33
CA TYR A 185 -8.73 -24.13 31.78
C TYR A 185 -9.71 -23.25 30.97
N GLY A 186 -10.56 -23.84 30.13
CA GLY A 186 -11.66 -23.14 29.44
C GLY A 186 -11.26 -22.31 28.21
N PHE A 187 -10.05 -22.48 27.69
CA PHE A 187 -9.63 -21.78 26.47
C PHE A 187 -10.29 -22.37 25.22
N SER A 188 -10.93 -21.52 24.43
CA SER A 188 -11.38 -21.87 23.08
C SER A 188 -10.17 -22.06 22.15
N ILE A 189 -10.23 -23.08 21.31
CA ILE A 189 -9.15 -23.43 20.37
C ILE A 189 -9.01 -22.41 19.24
N ALA A 190 -8.11 -21.46 19.44
CA ALA A 190 -7.37 -20.85 18.34
C ALA A 190 -6.39 -21.88 17.74
N ASP A 191 -6.06 -21.73 16.46
CA ASP A 191 -5.24 -22.68 15.69
C ASP A 191 -3.89 -23.00 16.38
N PRO A 192 -3.41 -24.27 16.39
CA PRO A 192 -2.09 -24.63 16.90
C PRO A 192 -0.92 -23.79 16.36
N VAL A 193 -1.02 -23.24 15.14
CA VAL A 193 -0.02 -22.30 14.57
C VAL A 193 0.09 -21.01 15.40
N LEU A 194 -1.02 -20.50 15.93
CA LEU A 194 -1.06 -19.30 16.80
C LEU A 194 -0.46 -19.55 18.20
N LEU A 195 -0.24 -20.81 18.58
CA LEU A 195 0.49 -21.18 19.81
C LEU A 195 2.00 -21.37 19.57
N ALA A 196 2.42 -21.45 18.31
CA ALA A 196 3.83 -21.52 17.92
C ALA A 196 4.44 -20.12 17.73
N ASN A 197 3.74 -19.23 17.01
CA ASN A 197 4.09 -17.81 16.88
C ASN A 197 3.07 -16.95 17.64
N PRO A 198 3.42 -16.38 18.81
CA PRO A 198 2.51 -15.48 19.54
C PRO A 198 2.33 -14.12 18.84
N THR A 199 3.29 -13.68 18.02
CA THR A 199 3.27 -12.38 17.34
C THR A 199 2.67 -12.47 15.93
N ARG A 200 1.66 -11.61 15.67
CA ARG A 200 1.05 -11.27 14.36
C ARG A 200 0.12 -12.34 13.76
N PRO A 201 -0.85 -11.98 12.89
CA PRO A 201 -0.99 -10.71 12.15
C PRO A 201 -1.57 -9.53 12.94
N GLU A 202 -1.08 -8.31 12.68
CA GLU A 202 -1.89 -7.12 12.92
C GLU A 202 -3.08 -7.10 11.94
N GLU A 203 -4.18 -6.43 12.30
CA GLU A 203 -5.38 -6.34 11.45
C GLU A 203 -5.20 -5.43 10.20
N LEU A 204 -3.98 -4.96 9.97
CA LEU A 204 -3.58 -3.96 8.98
C LEU A 204 -2.54 -4.53 8.01
N SER A 205 -2.62 -4.09 6.76
CA SER A 205 -1.62 -4.28 5.71
C SER A 205 -1.57 -3.07 4.78
N MET A 206 -0.61 -3.03 3.85
CA MET A 206 -0.45 -1.96 2.87
C MET A 206 -0.32 -2.51 1.44
N SER A 207 -1.04 -1.90 0.49
CA SER A 207 -0.80 -2.09 -0.94
C SER A 207 0.37 -1.21 -1.37
N TYR A 208 1.51 -1.83 -1.71
CA TYR A 208 2.75 -1.14 -2.08
C TYR A 208 3.24 -1.60 -3.45
N ASN A 209 3.47 -0.66 -4.36
CA ASN A 209 3.94 -0.94 -5.74
C ASN A 209 5.20 -0.14 -6.14
N GLY A 210 5.84 0.55 -5.19
CA GLY A 210 7.01 1.40 -5.45
C GLY A 210 6.71 2.73 -6.15
N GLY A 211 5.44 3.01 -6.48
CA GLY A 211 5.04 4.31 -7.02
C GLY A 211 5.04 5.42 -5.97
N LYS A 212 5.28 6.66 -6.40
CA LYS A 212 5.38 7.87 -5.56
C LYS A 212 4.23 8.02 -4.55
N ASP A 213 3.01 7.65 -4.95
CA ASP A 213 1.78 7.86 -4.19
C ASP A 213 1.66 6.89 -3.01
N CYS A 214 2.01 5.62 -3.23
CA CYS A 214 2.12 4.63 -2.15
C CYS A 214 3.39 4.84 -1.31
N LEU A 215 4.45 5.43 -1.86
CA LEU A 215 5.65 5.78 -1.10
C LEU A 215 5.37 6.90 -0.09
N VAL A 216 4.68 7.98 -0.49
CA VAL A 216 4.21 9.02 0.44
C VAL A 216 3.34 8.43 1.56
N LEU A 217 2.37 7.59 1.19
CA LEU A 217 1.52 6.89 2.17
C LEU A 217 2.34 6.02 3.15
N LEU A 218 3.40 5.34 2.67
CA LEU A 218 4.26 4.53 3.52
C LEU A 218 5.02 5.39 4.53
N ILE A 219 5.63 6.50 4.10
CA ILE A 219 6.35 7.41 5.00
C ILE A 219 5.43 7.95 6.11
N LEU A 220 4.21 8.35 5.76
CA LEU A 220 3.20 8.84 6.70
C LEU A 220 2.72 7.72 7.65
N LEU A 221 2.50 6.51 7.15
CA LEU A 221 2.09 5.37 7.96
C LEU A 221 3.16 4.99 9.00
N LEU A 222 4.44 4.95 8.60
CA LEU A 222 5.55 4.65 9.50
C LEU A 222 5.73 5.72 10.58
N ALA A 223 5.62 7.01 10.23
CA ALA A 223 5.57 8.09 11.22
C ALA A 223 4.37 7.95 12.18
N GLY A 224 3.20 7.58 11.64
CA GLY A 224 1.96 7.34 12.41
C GLY A 224 2.09 6.21 13.43
N LEU A 225 2.78 5.12 13.07
CA LEU A 225 3.07 4.00 13.97
C LEU A 225 3.87 4.44 15.20
N HIS A 226 4.94 5.23 15.02
CA HIS A 226 5.75 5.74 16.13
C HIS A 226 5.00 6.74 17.02
N ARG A 227 4.11 7.57 16.44
CA ARG A 227 3.22 8.44 17.23
C ARG A 227 2.21 7.63 18.04
N HIS A 228 1.64 6.59 17.44
CA HIS A 228 0.66 5.74 18.11
C HIS A 228 1.28 4.99 19.31
N SER A 229 2.47 4.39 19.15
CA SER A 229 3.15 3.65 20.22
C SER A 229 3.65 4.53 21.38
N LYS A 230 3.74 5.86 21.19
CA LYS A 230 4.00 6.82 22.28
C LYS A 230 2.72 7.22 23.05
N ASN A 231 1.57 7.15 22.38
CA ASN A 231 0.29 7.71 22.86
C ASN A 231 -0.71 6.64 23.35
N SER A 232 -0.36 5.36 23.26
CA SER A 232 -1.17 4.26 23.78
C SER A 232 -0.99 4.10 25.31
N ASP A 233 -2.09 4.17 26.07
CA ASP A 233 -2.10 3.83 27.51
C ASP A 233 -1.84 2.33 27.80
N ASP A 234 -1.90 1.48 26.77
CA ASP A 234 -1.56 0.06 26.86
C ASP A 234 -0.07 -0.14 27.19
N PRO A 235 0.28 -1.16 28.00
CA PRO A 235 1.68 -1.45 28.34
C PRO A 235 2.47 -1.79 27.07
N PRO A 236 3.68 -1.22 26.88
CA PRO A 236 4.36 -1.19 25.59
C PRO A 236 4.53 -2.58 24.98
N ALA A 237 3.69 -2.84 23.99
CA ALA A 237 3.70 -4.03 23.18
C ALA A 237 4.90 -3.95 22.23
N PRO A 238 5.74 -5.00 22.07
CA PRO A 238 6.90 -4.92 21.20
C PRO A 238 6.42 -4.69 19.75
N PRO A 239 6.79 -3.55 19.12
CA PRO A 239 6.30 -3.21 17.78
C PRO A 239 6.75 -4.23 16.74
N PRO A 240 6.10 -4.28 15.56
CA PRO A 240 6.75 -3.91 14.32
C PRO A 240 8.20 -4.37 14.16
N GLU A 241 8.45 -5.64 13.85
CA GLU A 241 9.71 -6.03 13.20
C GLU A 241 9.59 -5.83 11.69
N THR A 242 8.41 -6.12 11.13
CA THR A 242 8.07 -5.87 9.72
C THR A 242 6.63 -5.38 9.58
N LEU A 243 6.39 -4.52 8.58
CA LEU A 243 5.04 -4.09 8.18
C LEU A 243 4.49 -5.07 7.13
N GLN A 244 3.29 -5.62 7.34
CA GLN A 244 2.64 -6.47 6.34
C GLN A 244 2.28 -5.66 5.08
N SER A 245 2.68 -6.15 3.91
CA SER A 245 2.39 -5.50 2.64
C SER A 245 2.11 -6.49 1.52
N ILE A 246 1.40 -6.03 0.48
CA ILE A 246 1.20 -6.75 -0.79
C ILE A 246 1.67 -5.89 -1.97
N TYR A 247 2.40 -6.50 -2.90
CA TYR A 247 2.71 -5.95 -4.22
C TYR A 247 2.11 -6.86 -5.30
N ILE A 248 1.15 -6.31 -6.04
CA ILE A 248 0.54 -6.94 -7.21
C ILE A 248 1.31 -6.41 -8.42
N ILE A 249 2.14 -7.28 -9.02
CA ILE A 249 3.06 -6.95 -10.10
C ILE A 249 2.26 -6.75 -11.39
N PRO A 250 2.40 -5.63 -12.12
CA PRO A 250 1.73 -5.42 -13.39
C PRO A 250 2.27 -6.36 -14.48
N PRO A 251 1.52 -6.62 -15.56
CA PRO A 251 2.08 -7.21 -16.77
C PRO A 251 3.28 -6.39 -17.29
N HIS A 252 4.32 -7.08 -17.78
CA HIS A 252 5.53 -6.47 -18.36
C HIS A 252 6.20 -5.41 -17.45
N PRO A 253 6.50 -5.70 -16.16
CA PRO A 253 6.97 -4.70 -15.21
C PRO A 253 8.30 -4.09 -15.62
N PHE A 254 8.52 -2.82 -15.25
CA PHE A 254 9.83 -2.17 -15.37
C PHE A 254 10.82 -2.79 -14.37
N PRO A 255 12.00 -3.27 -14.82
CA PRO A 255 13.06 -3.75 -13.91
C PRO A 255 13.44 -2.71 -12.86
N GLU A 256 13.41 -1.41 -13.20
CA GLU A 256 13.70 -0.29 -12.31
C GLU A 256 12.69 -0.13 -11.16
N VAL A 257 11.44 -0.52 -11.39
CA VAL A 257 10.39 -0.54 -10.36
C VAL A 257 10.58 -1.75 -9.46
N ASP A 258 10.85 -2.93 -10.03
CA ASP A 258 11.11 -4.13 -9.23
C ASP A 258 12.38 -4.03 -8.37
N GLU A 259 13.44 -3.42 -8.91
CA GLU A 259 14.68 -3.06 -8.21
C GLU A 259 14.39 -2.08 -7.06
N PHE A 260 13.63 -1.00 -7.34
CA PHE A 260 13.25 -0.02 -6.31
C PHE A 260 12.35 -0.64 -5.22
N VAL A 261 11.37 -1.47 -5.59
CA VAL A 261 10.51 -2.17 -4.63
C VAL A 261 11.32 -3.11 -3.74
N ALA A 262 12.28 -3.86 -4.30
CA ALA A 262 13.15 -4.74 -3.51
C ALA A 262 14.03 -3.94 -2.51
N ARG A 263 14.65 -2.85 -2.97
CA ARG A 263 15.50 -1.98 -2.14
C ARG A 263 14.70 -1.29 -1.03
N SER A 264 13.61 -0.62 -1.39
CA SER A 264 12.73 0.09 -0.45
C SER A 264 12.05 -0.86 0.54
N SER A 265 11.71 -2.09 0.15
CA SER A 265 11.18 -3.10 1.10
C SER A 265 12.19 -3.48 2.17
N LYS A 266 13.49 -3.56 1.82
CA LYS A 266 14.57 -3.73 2.81
C LYS A 266 14.68 -2.48 3.71
N THR A 267 14.74 -1.28 3.13
CA THR A 267 14.86 0.00 3.86
C THR A 267 13.72 0.24 4.86
N TYR A 268 12.48 -0.07 4.47
CA TYR A 268 11.28 0.16 5.27
C TYR A 268 10.76 -1.10 6.00
N SER A 269 11.54 -2.19 6.00
CA SER A 269 11.23 -3.47 6.66
C SER A 269 9.82 -3.98 6.33
N LEU A 270 9.51 -4.08 5.03
CA LEU A 270 8.21 -4.59 4.55
C LEU A 270 8.24 -6.12 4.45
N ASN A 271 7.30 -6.79 5.12
CA ASN A 271 6.95 -8.18 4.83
C ASN A 271 6.07 -8.20 3.58
N LEU A 272 6.72 -8.09 2.41
CA LEU A 272 6.06 -7.87 1.13
C LEU A 272 5.70 -9.19 0.44
N THR A 273 4.42 -9.55 0.45
CA THR A 273 3.90 -10.62 -0.42
C THR A 273 3.82 -10.11 -1.86
N ARG A 274 4.60 -10.71 -2.76
CA ARG A 274 4.56 -10.42 -4.21
C ARG A 274 3.59 -11.36 -4.93
N SER A 275 2.80 -10.85 -5.87
CA SER A 275 1.88 -11.66 -6.69
C SER A 275 1.83 -11.19 -8.14
N THR A 276 1.83 -12.14 -9.08
CA THR A 276 1.62 -11.90 -10.52
C THR A 276 0.18 -12.19 -10.98
N LEU A 277 -0.72 -12.50 -10.04
CA LEU A 277 -2.13 -12.74 -10.34
C LEU A 277 -2.87 -11.41 -10.61
N PRO A 278 -3.95 -11.41 -11.41
CA PRO A 278 -4.83 -10.25 -11.52
C PRO A 278 -5.37 -9.79 -10.16
N MET A 279 -5.64 -8.49 -10.02
CA MET A 279 -5.82 -7.82 -8.73
C MET A 279 -6.82 -8.51 -7.77
N ARG A 280 -8.02 -8.89 -8.24
CA ARG A 280 -9.03 -9.56 -7.42
C ARG A 280 -8.56 -10.95 -6.94
N PRO A 281 -8.15 -11.89 -7.82
CA PRO A 281 -7.48 -13.14 -7.41
C PRO A 281 -6.27 -12.97 -6.48
N ALA A 282 -5.41 -11.96 -6.70
CA ALA A 282 -4.24 -11.70 -5.86
C ALA A 282 -4.64 -11.35 -4.42
N LEU A 283 -5.59 -10.42 -4.26
CA LEU A 283 -6.12 -10.04 -2.95
C LEU A 283 -6.86 -11.20 -2.27
N SER A 284 -7.65 -11.99 -3.02
CA SER A 284 -8.34 -13.16 -2.46
C SER A 284 -7.35 -14.21 -1.93
N ALA A 285 -6.27 -14.48 -2.66
CA ALA A 285 -5.22 -15.39 -2.21
C ALA A 285 -4.45 -14.84 -1.00
N TYR A 286 -4.11 -13.55 -1.01
CA TYR A 286 -3.39 -12.88 0.06
C TYR A 286 -4.18 -12.86 1.38
N LEU A 287 -5.47 -12.52 1.33
CA LEU A 287 -6.34 -12.47 2.51
C LEU A 287 -6.70 -13.87 3.01
N ALA A 288 -6.82 -14.86 2.14
CA ALA A 288 -6.97 -16.26 2.55
C ALA A 288 -5.72 -16.81 3.26
N ALA A 289 -4.52 -16.36 2.87
CA ALA A 289 -3.26 -16.69 3.55
C ALA A 289 -3.05 -15.91 4.86
N ASN A 290 -3.66 -14.73 4.98
CA ASN A 290 -3.48 -13.82 6.12
C ASN A 290 -4.84 -13.42 6.75
N PRO A 291 -5.62 -14.38 7.29
CA PRO A 291 -7.05 -14.21 7.60
C PRO A 291 -7.40 -13.25 8.74
N ALA A 292 -6.41 -12.65 9.41
CA ALA A 292 -6.63 -11.60 10.41
C ALA A 292 -6.50 -10.17 9.84
N ILE A 293 -6.04 -9.99 8.59
CA ILE A 293 -6.06 -8.69 7.92
C ILE A 293 -7.51 -8.28 7.68
N ARG A 294 -7.90 -7.11 8.19
CA ARG A 294 -9.26 -6.54 8.08
C ARG A 294 -9.28 -5.19 7.35
N ALA A 295 -8.13 -4.53 7.23
CA ALA A 295 -8.00 -3.31 6.43
C ALA A 295 -6.65 -3.25 5.70
N VAL A 296 -6.64 -2.55 4.56
CA VAL A 296 -5.46 -2.33 3.72
C VAL A 296 -5.34 -0.85 3.39
N PHE A 297 -4.17 -0.26 3.65
CA PHE A 297 -3.83 1.09 3.20
C PHE A 297 -3.54 1.12 1.70
N VAL A 298 -4.17 2.04 0.97
CA VAL A 298 -4.10 2.15 -0.50
C VAL A 298 -3.79 3.59 -0.92
N GLY A 299 -2.76 3.75 -1.76
CA GLY A 299 -2.24 5.05 -2.21
C GLY A 299 -2.99 5.71 -3.37
N THR A 300 -4.32 5.61 -3.41
CA THR A 300 -5.16 6.19 -4.48
C THR A 300 -5.52 7.64 -4.17
N ARG A 301 -5.46 8.52 -5.18
CA ARG A 301 -5.85 9.94 -5.11
C ARG A 301 -7.14 10.22 -5.89
N ARG A 302 -7.79 11.37 -5.67
CA ARG A 302 -9.05 11.72 -6.38
C ARG A 302 -8.94 11.73 -7.91
N THR A 303 -7.76 12.01 -8.43
CA THR A 303 -7.45 12.11 -9.87
C THR A 303 -7.09 10.76 -10.50
N ASP A 304 -6.91 9.71 -9.71
CA ASP A 304 -6.74 8.35 -10.23
C ASP A 304 -8.06 7.80 -10.82
N PRO A 305 -7.98 6.80 -11.73
CA PRO A 305 -9.14 6.04 -12.17
C PRO A 305 -9.97 5.53 -10.99
N HIS A 306 -11.25 5.90 -10.97
CA HIS A 306 -12.23 5.58 -9.91
C HIS A 306 -11.99 6.24 -8.54
N GLY A 307 -11.00 7.12 -8.39
CA GLY A 307 -10.68 7.81 -7.13
C GLY A 307 -11.67 8.90 -6.71
N ALA A 308 -12.35 9.53 -7.67
CA ALA A 308 -13.12 10.76 -7.43
C ALA A 308 -14.21 10.64 -6.34
N THR A 309 -14.89 9.49 -6.23
CA THR A 309 -16.01 9.26 -5.30
C THR A 309 -15.63 8.47 -4.04
N LEU A 310 -14.34 8.17 -3.84
CA LEU A 310 -13.89 7.47 -2.63
C LEU A 310 -13.99 8.34 -1.38
N THR A 311 -13.95 7.69 -0.23
CA THR A 311 -13.78 8.29 1.10
C THR A 311 -12.47 7.83 1.73
N SER A 312 -12.14 8.32 2.92
CA SER A 312 -10.95 7.85 3.66
C SER A 312 -11.05 6.39 4.11
N PHE A 313 -12.25 5.78 4.12
CA PHE A 313 -12.54 4.44 4.64
C PHE A 313 -13.70 3.77 3.86
N ASP A 314 -13.38 2.98 2.83
CA ASP A 314 -14.38 2.27 2.02
C ASP A 314 -14.20 0.74 2.07
N GLU A 315 -15.19 -0.02 2.54
CA GLU A 315 -15.19 -1.48 2.38
C GLU A 315 -15.17 -1.85 0.88
N THR A 316 -14.58 -2.99 0.53
CA THR A 316 -14.72 -3.58 -0.80
C THR A 316 -16.14 -4.09 -1.06
N ASP A 317 -16.53 -4.11 -2.34
CA ASP A 317 -17.90 -4.32 -2.79
C ASP A 317 -18.08 -5.56 -3.69
N GLY A 318 -19.33 -5.94 -3.93
CA GLY A 318 -19.71 -7.02 -4.85
C GLY A 318 -18.96 -8.33 -4.61
N ASP A 319 -18.22 -8.77 -5.63
CA ASP A 319 -17.43 -10.01 -5.65
C ASP A 319 -16.00 -9.86 -5.10
N TRP A 320 -15.57 -8.67 -4.66
CA TRP A 320 -14.22 -8.50 -4.10
C TRP A 320 -14.13 -9.19 -2.72
N PRO A 321 -12.93 -9.71 -2.34
CA PRO A 321 -12.73 -10.18 -0.97
C PRO A 321 -12.95 -9.01 0.01
N ARG A 322 -13.69 -9.24 1.10
CA ARG A 322 -14.09 -8.19 2.05
C ARG A 322 -12.93 -7.71 2.91
N PHE A 323 -12.58 -6.43 2.79
CA PHE A 323 -11.71 -5.69 3.71
C PHE A 323 -12.00 -4.19 3.60
N MET A 324 -11.58 -3.43 4.61
CA MET A 324 -11.64 -1.97 4.57
C MET A 324 -10.45 -1.39 3.78
N ARG A 325 -10.71 -0.63 2.73
CA ARG A 325 -9.68 0.20 2.08
C ARG A 325 -9.53 1.49 2.87
N ILE A 326 -8.30 1.87 3.17
CA ILE A 326 -7.98 3.12 3.87
C ILE A 326 -7.20 4.01 2.90
N HIS A 327 -7.66 5.24 2.68
CA HIS A 327 -7.11 6.17 1.70
C HIS A 327 -6.59 7.48 2.35
N PRO A 328 -5.49 7.48 3.15
CA PRO A 328 -5.01 8.70 3.81
C PRO A 328 -4.51 9.78 2.86
N VAL A 329 -4.09 9.42 1.65
CA VAL A 329 -3.55 10.34 0.63
C VAL A 329 -4.59 10.78 -0.40
N LEU A 330 -5.87 10.47 -0.21
CA LEU A 330 -6.92 10.65 -1.23
C LEU A 330 -7.01 12.09 -1.78
N ASP A 331 -6.91 13.07 -0.88
CA ASP A 331 -7.07 14.50 -1.15
C ASP A 331 -5.73 15.23 -1.40
N TRP A 332 -4.72 14.53 -1.95
CA TRP A 332 -3.42 15.12 -2.32
C TRP A 332 -3.33 15.49 -3.81
N HIS A 333 -2.67 16.61 -4.10
CA HIS A 333 -2.28 17.01 -5.45
C HIS A 333 -0.92 16.44 -5.85
N TYR A 334 -0.65 16.40 -7.16
CA TYR A 334 0.57 15.85 -7.74
C TYR A 334 1.83 16.56 -7.24
N THR A 335 1.76 17.89 -7.14
CA THR A 335 2.85 18.74 -6.63
C THR A 335 3.15 18.49 -5.15
N GLU A 336 2.13 18.21 -4.34
CA GLU A 336 2.28 17.95 -2.90
C GLU A 336 2.96 16.60 -2.63
N ILE A 337 2.67 15.57 -3.43
CA ILE A 337 3.36 14.28 -3.41
C ILE A 337 4.88 14.48 -3.60
N TRP A 338 5.27 15.26 -4.61
CA TRP A 338 6.68 15.56 -4.88
C TRP A 338 7.32 16.48 -3.84
N ALA A 339 6.57 17.47 -3.35
CA ALA A 339 7.04 18.37 -2.30
C ALA A 339 7.36 17.60 -1.02
N LEU A 340 6.56 16.59 -0.61
CA LEU A 340 6.89 15.74 0.53
C LEU A 340 8.17 14.92 0.29
N LEU A 341 8.23 14.16 -0.80
CA LEU A 341 9.35 13.26 -1.09
C LEU A 341 10.68 14.02 -1.17
N ARG A 342 10.66 15.24 -1.73
CA ARG A 342 11.84 16.11 -1.82
C ARG A 342 12.17 16.85 -0.52
N ALA A 343 11.19 17.41 0.20
CA ALA A 343 11.45 18.11 1.46
C ALA A 343 11.97 17.16 2.56
N LEU A 344 11.57 15.89 2.50
CA LEU A 344 12.01 14.88 3.44
C LEU A 344 13.25 14.10 2.99
N ASP A 345 13.83 14.36 1.80
CA ASP A 345 14.95 13.59 1.22
C ASP A 345 14.68 12.07 1.27
N ILE A 346 13.72 11.63 0.44
CA ILE A 346 13.24 10.25 0.32
C ILE A 346 13.58 9.71 -1.09
N GLU A 347 14.29 8.59 -1.13
CA GLU A 347 14.59 7.86 -2.37
C GLU A 347 13.31 7.36 -3.06
N TYR A 348 13.17 7.63 -4.36
CA TYR A 348 12.07 7.17 -5.22
C TYR A 348 12.62 6.46 -6.48
N CYS A 349 11.74 5.83 -7.27
CA CYS A 349 12.16 5.10 -8.48
C CYS A 349 12.75 6.04 -9.54
N LYS A 350 13.98 5.77 -10.00
CA LYS A 350 14.74 6.58 -10.98
C LYS A 350 14.04 6.90 -12.31
N LEU A 351 13.00 6.14 -12.68
CA LEU A 351 12.14 6.47 -13.83
C LEU A 351 11.48 7.83 -13.69
N TYR A 352 11.17 8.27 -12.47
CA TYR A 352 10.61 9.60 -12.24
C TYR A 352 11.61 10.71 -12.64
N ASP A 353 12.92 10.55 -12.43
CA ASP A 353 13.91 11.51 -12.94
C ASP A 353 14.06 11.47 -14.47
N MET A 354 13.65 10.38 -15.11
CA MET A 354 13.61 10.19 -16.56
C MET A 354 12.31 10.69 -17.21
N GLY A 355 11.47 11.42 -16.46
CA GLY A 355 10.25 12.08 -16.96
C GLY A 355 9.01 11.20 -17.04
N TYR A 356 9.03 9.98 -16.51
CA TYR A 356 7.80 9.22 -16.28
C TYR A 356 7.04 9.81 -15.08
N THR A 357 5.72 9.99 -15.17
CA THR A 357 4.91 10.67 -14.11
C THR A 357 3.88 9.74 -13.46
N SER A 358 3.36 8.79 -14.24
CA SER A 358 2.52 7.67 -13.82
C SER A 358 3.16 6.37 -14.30
N LEU A 359 3.26 5.35 -13.45
CA LEU A 359 3.95 4.08 -13.77
C LEU A 359 2.97 2.92 -13.97
N GLY A 360 3.33 2.01 -14.86
CA GLY A 360 2.59 0.81 -15.24
C GLY A 360 3.53 -0.31 -15.67
N GLY A 361 3.21 -0.96 -16.79
CA GLY A 361 4.11 -1.88 -17.48
C GLY A 361 4.90 -1.17 -18.59
N THR A 362 5.98 -1.79 -19.05
CA THR A 362 6.83 -1.32 -20.15
C THR A 362 6.12 -1.20 -21.50
N THR A 363 4.86 -1.66 -21.58
CA THR A 363 4.02 -1.66 -22.79
C THR A 363 2.82 -0.71 -22.70
N ASP A 364 2.58 -0.01 -21.59
CA ASP A 364 1.43 0.91 -21.40
C ASP A 364 1.84 2.28 -20.83
N THR A 365 3.15 2.55 -20.80
CA THR A 365 3.76 3.65 -20.03
C THR A 365 4.96 4.23 -20.78
N LEU A 366 4.93 5.54 -21.01
CA LEU A 366 5.95 6.35 -21.69
C LEU A 366 6.34 7.56 -20.83
N PRO A 367 7.50 8.21 -21.07
CA PRO A 367 7.82 9.51 -20.48
C PRO A 367 6.77 10.56 -20.87
N ASN A 368 6.43 11.45 -19.94
CA ASN A 368 5.33 12.39 -20.12
C ASN A 368 5.65 13.44 -21.19
N PRO A 369 4.82 13.61 -22.24
CA PRO A 369 5.08 14.58 -23.30
C PRO A 369 5.14 16.03 -22.82
N ALA A 370 4.46 16.40 -21.72
CA ALA A 370 4.52 17.74 -21.14
C ALA A 370 5.90 18.06 -20.51
N LEU A 371 6.68 17.04 -20.14
CA LEU A 371 8.03 17.18 -19.59
C LEU A 371 9.14 17.19 -20.65
N LYS A 372 8.80 17.14 -21.94
CA LYS A 372 9.80 17.05 -23.01
C LYS A 372 10.62 18.34 -23.17
N SER A 373 11.94 18.22 -23.07
CA SER A 373 12.89 19.33 -23.22
C SER A 373 13.23 19.62 -24.69
N SER A 374 13.69 20.85 -24.96
CA SER A 374 14.06 21.32 -26.29
C SER A 374 15.33 20.69 -26.86
N ASP A 375 16.14 20.04 -26.03
CA ASP A 375 17.29 19.22 -26.40
C ASP A 375 16.92 17.77 -26.80
N GLY A 376 15.64 17.39 -26.65
CA GLY A 376 15.12 16.05 -26.91
C GLY A 376 15.08 15.12 -25.70
N GLY A 377 15.58 15.55 -24.54
CA GLY A 377 15.43 14.85 -23.26
C GLY A 377 14.05 15.06 -22.63
N PHE A 378 13.91 14.61 -21.38
CA PHE A 378 12.75 14.89 -20.52
C PHE A 378 13.22 15.47 -19.19
N LYS A 379 12.42 16.38 -18.63
CA LYS A 379 12.53 16.89 -17.27
C LYS A 379 12.11 15.81 -16.26
N PRO A 380 12.61 15.87 -15.01
CA PRO A 380 12.16 14.99 -13.94
C PRO A 380 10.69 15.24 -13.56
N ALA A 381 10.04 14.20 -13.06
CA ALA A 381 8.60 14.15 -12.77
C ALA A 381 8.09 15.27 -11.86
N TYR A 382 8.92 15.75 -10.92
CA TYR A 382 8.59 16.84 -10.00
C TYR A 382 8.56 18.23 -10.63
N GLU A 383 8.87 18.37 -11.93
CA GLU A 383 8.64 19.61 -12.69
C GLU A 383 7.24 19.67 -13.34
N LEU A 384 6.44 18.59 -13.28
CA LEU A 384 5.05 18.63 -13.73
C LEU A 384 4.19 19.29 -12.63
N VAL A 385 3.32 20.23 -13.03
CA VAL A 385 2.49 21.04 -12.12
C VAL A 385 1.01 20.69 -12.20
N ALA A 386 0.53 20.22 -13.36
CA ALA A 386 -0.88 19.96 -13.60
C ALA A 386 -1.26 18.50 -13.30
N ASP A 387 -2.19 18.30 -12.37
CA ASP A 387 -2.70 16.99 -11.95
C ASP A 387 -3.32 16.18 -13.10
N ASP A 388 -4.00 16.84 -14.04
CA ASP A 388 -4.65 16.22 -15.20
C ASP A 388 -3.64 15.82 -16.30
N GLU A 389 -2.46 16.44 -16.34
CA GLU A 389 -1.38 16.07 -17.24
C GLU A 389 -0.60 14.82 -16.76
N GLU A 390 -0.77 14.38 -15.50
CA GLU A 390 -0.02 13.26 -14.89
C GLU A 390 -0.03 11.99 -15.73
N ARG A 391 -1.14 11.72 -16.42
CA ARG A 391 -1.40 10.46 -17.13
C ARG A 391 -1.20 10.55 -18.65
N LEU A 392 -0.68 11.67 -19.18
CA LEU A 392 -0.40 11.83 -20.62
C LEU A 392 0.66 10.86 -21.18
N GLY A 393 1.43 10.21 -20.31
CA GLY A 393 2.36 9.13 -20.66
C GLY A 393 1.76 7.72 -20.55
N ARG A 394 0.43 7.55 -20.61
CA ARG A 394 -0.26 6.25 -20.52
C ARG A 394 -1.15 6.01 -21.75
N GLU A 395 -1.20 4.75 -22.19
CA GLU A 395 -2.11 4.27 -23.25
C GLU A 395 -3.45 3.76 -22.69
#